data_AF-A0A7J5BE98-F1
#
_entry.id   AF-A0A7J5BE98-F1
#
_cell.length_a   1.000
_cell.length_b   1.000
_cell.length_c   1.000
_cell.angle_alpha   90.00
_cell.angle_beta   90.00
_cell.angle_gamma   90.00
#
_symmetry.space_group_name_H-M   'P 1'
#
loop_
_entity.id
_entity.type
_entity.pdbx_description
1 polymer ?
#
loop_
_entity_poly.entity_id
_entity_poly.type
_entity_poly.pdbx_seq_one_letter_code
_entity_poly.pdbx_strand_id
1 'polypeptide(L)'
;MKIVTDPAEFPAELEPTAITIGKFEGLHFGHRRLISELRLVAQKRQLNPVVVTFDRHPLTLVAPEKAPVPLVSVTQKTDLIARQNVAATVVLAFTRELSSLTPLEFVRDLLVRQLRMRAIVIGRDFKFGNKGLGNVEFLQDHAHEFGYEVIVVDDELGDNGRRASSTWVRECLDIGDVENATEVLGRYHEVRGTVVHGAKRGRELGFPTANLEPETLEGFIPADGVYAGWVHIGADAHPAAISIGNNPTFEGVPQKQVEAHIIDVTGIDIYGEQVRVSFVRRLRGMKKFDSLDALIDRMQLDVDETRLLLQGDQNDRGIW
;
A
#
# COMPACT_ATOMS: atom_id res chain seq x y z
N MET A 1 15.37 4.32 9.04
CA MET A 1 15.00 2.89 9.17
C MET A 1 15.88 2.08 8.22
N LYS A 2 16.39 0.91 8.62
CA LYS A 2 17.11 0.00 7.71
C LYS A 2 16.15 -0.92 6.95
N ILE A 3 16.47 -1.27 5.71
CA ILE A 3 15.78 -2.33 4.96
C ILE A 3 16.74 -3.51 4.85
N VAL A 4 16.30 -4.69 5.27
CA VAL A 4 17.07 -5.94 5.25
C VAL A 4 16.36 -6.93 4.34
N THR A 5 17.03 -7.42 3.30
CA THR A 5 16.47 -8.40 2.37
C THR A 5 16.99 -9.82 2.61
N ASP A 6 18.17 -9.96 3.21
CA ASP A 6 18.73 -11.22 3.68
C ASP A 6 18.82 -11.22 5.21
N PRO A 7 18.01 -12.05 5.91
CA PRO A 7 18.08 -12.20 7.36
C PRO A 7 19.43 -12.69 7.88
N ALA A 8 20.25 -13.35 7.06
CA ALA A 8 21.60 -13.76 7.44
C ALA A 8 22.55 -12.56 7.60
N GLU A 9 22.24 -11.44 6.95
CA GLU A 9 22.98 -10.18 7.02
C GLU A 9 22.34 -9.19 8.01
N PHE A 10 21.54 -9.68 8.96
CA PHE A 10 20.85 -8.81 9.91
C PHE A 10 21.85 -8.00 10.76
N PRO A 11 21.72 -6.66 10.83
CA PRO A 11 22.70 -5.81 11.50
C PRO A 11 22.79 -6.06 13.01
N ALA A 12 23.99 -6.34 13.52
CA ALA A 12 24.24 -6.68 14.93
C ALA A 12 23.84 -5.56 15.90
N GLU A 13 23.91 -4.29 15.48
CA GLU A 13 23.50 -3.14 16.30
C GLU A 13 21.97 -3.06 16.53
N LEU A 14 21.18 -3.86 15.80
CA LEU A 14 19.74 -3.98 16.01
C LEU A 14 19.40 -5.08 17.01
N GLU A 15 20.36 -5.85 17.51
CA GLU A 15 20.11 -6.87 18.52
C GLU A 15 20.02 -6.24 19.93
N PRO A 16 19.10 -6.69 20.81
CA PRO A 16 18.01 -7.64 20.59
C PRO A 16 16.76 -6.99 19.97
N THR A 17 15.87 -7.81 19.36
CA THR A 17 14.69 -7.29 18.65
C THR A 17 13.36 -7.67 19.31
N ALA A 18 12.40 -6.76 19.21
CA ALA A 18 10.99 -7.11 19.21
C ALA A 18 10.55 -7.13 17.75
N ILE A 19 9.76 -8.13 17.35
CA ILE A 19 9.32 -8.24 15.97
C ILE A 19 7.81 -8.25 15.86
N THR A 20 7.30 -7.77 14.74
CA THR A 20 5.98 -8.13 14.24
C THR A 20 6.13 -8.72 12.85
N ILE A 21 5.22 -9.61 12.46
CA ILE A 21 5.28 -10.28 11.17
C ILE A 21 3.91 -10.33 10.50
N GLY A 22 3.89 -10.04 9.21
CA GLY A 22 2.65 -9.99 8.43
C GLY A 22 2.91 -9.58 6.99
N LYS A 23 1.85 -9.61 6.17
CA LYS A 23 1.93 -9.17 4.77
C LYS A 23 2.00 -7.64 4.65
N PHE A 24 1.41 -6.94 5.63
CA PHE A 24 1.35 -5.48 5.73
C PHE A 24 0.87 -4.77 4.45
N GLU A 25 0.04 -5.44 3.64
CA GLU A 25 -0.50 -4.88 2.39
C GLU A 25 -1.43 -3.70 2.68
N GLY A 26 -1.09 -2.53 2.14
CA GLY A 26 -1.84 -1.29 2.29
C GLY A 26 -1.71 -0.61 3.66
N LEU A 27 -1.07 -1.25 4.66
CA LEU A 27 -0.85 -0.70 6.01
C LEU A 27 -2.09 -0.02 6.64
N HIS A 28 -3.24 -0.70 6.58
CA HIS A 28 -4.50 -0.26 7.20
C HIS A 28 -4.42 -0.09 8.72
N PHE A 29 -5.47 0.46 9.35
CA PHE A 29 -5.46 0.79 10.78
C PHE A 29 -5.08 -0.41 11.69
N GLY A 30 -5.59 -1.61 11.41
CA GLY A 30 -5.19 -2.81 12.16
C GLY A 30 -3.68 -3.14 12.10
N HIS A 31 -3.02 -2.90 10.95
CA HIS A 31 -1.58 -3.05 10.84
C HIS A 31 -0.83 -1.97 11.64
N ARG A 32 -1.31 -0.72 11.59
CA ARG A 32 -0.72 0.38 12.38
C ARG A 32 -0.85 0.15 13.87
N ARG A 33 -1.98 -0.41 14.33
CA ARG A 33 -2.15 -0.81 15.73
C ARG A 33 -1.13 -1.86 16.15
N LEU A 34 -0.89 -2.86 15.30
CA LEU A 34 0.11 -3.91 15.54
C LEU A 34 1.53 -3.32 15.65
N ILE A 35 1.89 -2.41 14.75
CA ILE A 35 3.20 -1.73 14.77
C ILE A 35 3.31 -0.77 15.96
N SER A 36 2.23 -0.09 16.34
CA SER A 36 2.18 0.74 17.53
C SER A 36 2.44 -0.09 18.79
N GLU A 37 1.82 -1.26 18.90
CA GLU A 37 2.04 -2.17 20.03
C GLU A 37 3.48 -2.71 20.03
N LEU A 38 4.00 -3.08 18.87
CA LEU A 38 5.41 -3.44 18.70
C LEU A 38 6.36 -2.37 19.28
N ARG A 39 6.10 -1.09 18.96
CA ARG A 39 6.93 0.02 19.46
C ARG A 39 6.82 0.17 20.97
N LEU A 40 5.63 0.00 21.54
CA LEU A 40 5.42 0.05 23.00
C LEU A 40 6.15 -1.09 23.70
N VAL A 41 6.07 -2.31 23.18
CA VAL A 41 6.79 -3.48 23.70
C VAL A 41 8.30 -3.25 23.60
N ALA A 42 8.79 -2.86 22.44
CA ALA A 42 10.19 -2.56 22.19
C ALA A 42 10.75 -1.53 23.19
N GLN A 43 10.04 -0.41 23.40
CA GLN A 43 10.43 0.63 24.34
C GLN A 43 10.49 0.10 25.78
N LYS A 44 9.44 -0.60 26.24
CA LYS A 44 9.36 -1.13 27.61
C LYS A 44 10.42 -2.19 27.91
N ARG A 45 10.88 -2.91 26.87
CA ARG A 45 11.81 -4.03 26.98
C ARG A 45 13.23 -3.70 26.54
N GLN A 46 13.48 -2.45 26.12
CA GLN A 46 14.78 -2.02 25.56
C GLN A 46 15.21 -2.88 24.36
N LEU A 47 14.26 -3.19 23.47
CA LEU A 47 14.47 -3.93 22.23
C LEU A 47 14.35 -2.99 21.03
N ASN A 48 14.91 -3.38 19.90
CA ASN A 48 14.70 -2.67 18.63
C ASN A 48 13.41 -3.17 17.95
N PRO A 49 12.46 -2.30 17.57
CA PRO A 49 11.24 -2.70 16.87
C PRO A 49 11.55 -3.01 15.40
N VAL A 50 11.25 -4.23 14.97
CA VAL A 50 11.49 -4.72 13.60
C VAL A 50 10.19 -5.24 13.00
N VAL A 51 9.91 -4.83 11.76
CA VAL A 51 8.77 -5.35 10.99
C VAL A 51 9.28 -6.38 10.00
N VAL A 52 8.73 -7.59 10.04
CA VAL A 52 9.01 -8.65 9.07
C VAL A 52 7.83 -8.72 8.09
N THR A 53 8.14 -8.56 6.81
CA THR A 53 7.16 -8.65 5.72
C THR A 53 7.70 -9.52 4.59
N PHE A 54 6.84 -9.81 3.61
CA PHE A 54 7.18 -10.59 2.42
C PHE A 54 7.21 -9.71 1.17
N ASP A 55 8.02 -10.06 0.18
CA ASP A 55 8.08 -9.35 -1.11
C ASP A 55 6.84 -9.56 -1.99
N ARG A 56 6.12 -10.67 -1.78
CA ARG A 56 4.92 -11.04 -2.53
C ARG A 56 3.90 -11.78 -1.67
N HIS A 57 2.67 -11.87 -2.17
CA HIS A 57 1.63 -12.65 -1.51
C HIS A 57 1.92 -14.16 -1.66
N PRO A 58 1.78 -15.00 -0.60
CA PRO A 58 2.08 -16.44 -0.70
C PRO A 58 1.41 -17.17 -1.86
N LEU A 59 0.15 -16.80 -2.17
CA LEU A 59 -0.59 -17.35 -3.30
C LEU A 59 0.08 -17.12 -4.66
N THR A 60 0.92 -16.09 -4.85
CA THR A 60 1.64 -15.91 -6.13
C THR A 60 2.58 -17.06 -6.44
N LEU A 61 2.98 -17.84 -5.44
CA LEU A 61 3.81 -19.03 -5.60
C LEU A 61 3.00 -20.32 -5.57
N VAL A 62 2.00 -20.43 -4.67
CA VAL A 62 1.28 -21.70 -4.44
C VAL A 62 0.01 -21.86 -5.27
N ALA A 63 -0.63 -20.77 -5.68
CA ALA A 63 -1.84 -20.74 -6.49
C ALA A 63 -1.95 -19.37 -7.20
N PRO A 64 -1.10 -19.10 -8.21
CA PRO A 64 -0.97 -17.78 -8.82
C PRO A 64 -2.29 -17.21 -9.34
N GLU A 65 -3.19 -18.07 -9.83
CA GLU A 65 -4.52 -17.73 -10.33
C GLU A 65 -5.47 -17.21 -9.25
N LYS A 66 -5.16 -17.44 -7.97
CA LYS A 66 -5.92 -16.96 -6.81
C LYS A 66 -5.21 -15.83 -6.08
N ALA A 67 -4.04 -15.41 -6.53
CA ALA A 67 -3.29 -14.36 -5.87
C ALA A 67 -4.04 -13.02 -6.01
N PRO A 68 -4.31 -12.32 -4.90
CA PRO A 68 -4.92 -11.00 -4.99
C PRO A 68 -3.95 -10.03 -5.66
N VAL A 69 -4.48 -9.05 -6.39
CA VAL A 69 -3.69 -7.93 -6.90
C VAL A 69 -3.12 -7.15 -5.69
N PRO A 70 -1.81 -6.86 -5.64
CA PRO A 70 -1.21 -6.12 -4.55
C PRO A 70 -1.83 -4.72 -4.41
N LEU A 71 -2.13 -4.31 -3.18
CA LEU A 71 -2.57 -2.93 -2.90
C LEU A 71 -1.47 -1.90 -3.14
N VAL A 72 -0.24 -2.30 -2.85
CA VAL A 72 0.97 -1.48 -2.86
C VAL A 72 2.15 -2.33 -3.33
N SER A 73 3.12 -1.71 -3.99
CA SER A 73 4.42 -2.31 -4.31
C SER A 73 5.23 -2.60 -3.03
N VAL A 74 6.33 -3.34 -3.18
CA VAL A 74 7.29 -3.53 -2.07
C VAL A 74 7.88 -2.19 -1.64
N THR A 75 8.24 -1.32 -2.59
CA THR A 75 8.76 0.03 -2.35
C THR A 75 7.77 0.89 -1.56
N GLN A 76 6.52 0.96 -2.03
CA GLN A 76 5.45 1.68 -1.33
C GLN A 76 5.23 1.13 0.08
N LYS A 77 5.25 -0.20 0.26
CA LYS A 77 5.10 -0.84 1.56
C LYS A 77 6.26 -0.51 2.50
N THR A 78 7.50 -0.51 2.03
CA THR A 78 8.65 -0.15 2.87
C THR A 78 8.62 1.32 3.26
N ASP A 79 8.17 2.21 2.36
CA ASP A 79 8.00 3.64 2.68
C ASP A 79 6.91 3.86 3.73
N LEU A 80 5.79 3.14 3.61
CA LEU A 80 4.69 3.17 4.56
C LEU A 80 5.15 2.72 5.95
N ILE A 81 5.92 1.62 6.03
CA ILE A 81 6.45 1.11 7.29
C ILE A 81 7.53 2.05 7.86
N ALA A 82 8.37 2.66 7.03
CA ALA A 82 9.44 3.57 7.46
C ALA A 82 8.91 4.72 8.31
N ARG A 83 7.75 5.27 7.94
CA ARG A 83 7.11 6.38 8.65
C ARG A 83 6.49 5.97 9.99
N GLN A 84 6.31 4.68 10.25
CA GLN A 84 5.86 4.18 11.54
C GLN A 84 6.95 4.22 12.63
N ASN A 85 8.15 4.71 12.34
CA ASN A 85 9.28 4.85 13.27
C ASN A 85 9.74 3.51 13.87
N VAL A 86 9.96 2.52 13.01
CA VAL A 86 10.60 1.24 13.36
C VAL A 86 12.09 1.27 13.04
N ALA A 87 12.88 0.43 13.70
CA ALA A 87 14.33 0.41 13.52
C ALA A 87 14.72 -0.20 12.16
N ALA A 88 14.05 -1.30 11.79
CA ALA A 88 14.24 -1.96 10.52
C ALA A 88 12.95 -2.63 9.99
N THR A 89 12.91 -2.79 8.66
CA THR A 89 11.99 -3.70 7.98
C THR A 89 12.80 -4.83 7.33
N VAL A 90 12.46 -6.06 7.67
CA VAL A 90 12.97 -7.26 6.98
C VAL A 90 11.98 -7.67 5.90
N VAL A 91 12.41 -7.64 4.64
CA VAL A 91 11.59 -8.06 3.49
C VAL A 91 12.07 -9.44 3.04
N LEU A 92 11.36 -10.47 3.46
CA LEU A 92 11.63 -11.86 3.09
C LEU A 92 11.15 -12.13 1.67
N ALA A 93 12.02 -12.69 0.82
CA ALA A 93 11.59 -13.25 -0.45
C ALA A 93 10.73 -14.51 -0.19
N PHE A 94 9.47 -14.51 -0.64
CA PHE A 94 8.60 -15.68 -0.47
C PHE A 94 8.91 -16.75 -1.51
N THR A 95 9.95 -17.54 -1.23
CA THR A 95 10.44 -18.62 -2.10
C THR A 95 9.87 -20.00 -1.69
N ARG A 96 10.13 -21.03 -2.52
CA ARG A 96 9.74 -22.42 -2.18
C ARG A 96 10.43 -22.89 -0.91
N GLU A 97 11.70 -22.53 -0.74
CA GLU A 97 12.53 -22.84 0.42
C GLU A 97 11.91 -22.24 1.68
N LEU A 98 11.59 -20.94 1.67
CA LEU A 98 10.92 -20.28 2.80
C LEU A 98 9.56 -20.91 3.10
N SER A 99 8.77 -21.19 2.07
CA SER A 99 7.43 -21.80 2.21
C SER A 99 7.47 -23.25 2.74
N SER A 100 8.62 -23.92 2.62
CA SER A 100 8.79 -25.32 3.03
C SER A 100 9.28 -25.47 4.48
N LEU A 101 9.73 -24.38 5.11
CA LEU A 101 10.19 -24.39 6.50
C LEU A 101 9.09 -24.87 7.43
N THR A 102 9.42 -25.80 8.31
CA THR A 102 8.54 -26.18 9.42
C THR A 102 8.34 -24.98 10.36
N PRO A 103 7.24 -24.93 11.14
CA PRO A 103 7.06 -23.89 12.15
C PRO A 103 8.25 -23.77 13.11
N LEU A 104 8.86 -24.90 13.47
CA LEU A 104 10.04 -24.95 14.34
C LEU A 104 11.26 -24.29 13.70
N GLU A 105 11.60 -24.64 12.46
CA GLU A 105 12.73 -24.03 11.74
C GLU A 105 12.50 -22.53 11.52
N PHE A 106 11.27 -22.14 11.17
CA PHE A 106 10.91 -20.74 11.00
C PHE A 106 11.14 -19.93 12.29
N VAL A 107 10.69 -20.43 13.45
CA VAL A 107 10.88 -19.73 14.72
C VAL A 107 12.34 -19.78 15.17
N ARG A 108 12.91 -20.99 15.29
CA ARG A 108 14.24 -21.21 15.85
C ARG A 108 15.32 -20.59 14.99
N ASP A 109 15.35 -20.91 13.70
CA ASP A 109 16.50 -20.57 12.85
C ASP A 109 16.40 -19.18 12.24
N LEU A 110 15.19 -18.75 11.87
CA LEU A 110 14.99 -17.43 11.28
C LEU A 110 14.69 -16.37 12.36
N LEU A 111 13.58 -16.48 13.10
CA LEU A 111 13.18 -15.40 14.02
C LEU A 111 14.12 -15.26 15.22
N VAL A 112 14.47 -16.36 15.89
CA VAL A 112 15.28 -16.33 17.11
C VAL A 112 16.77 -16.21 16.79
N ARG A 113 17.31 -17.06 15.91
CA ARG A 113 18.76 -17.08 15.66
C ARG A 113 19.25 -15.96 14.75
N GLN A 114 18.57 -15.70 13.64
CA GLN A 114 18.99 -14.68 12.68
C GLN A 114 18.47 -13.28 13.04
N LEU A 115 17.18 -13.16 13.37
CA LEU A 115 16.58 -11.86 13.71
C LEU A 115 16.67 -11.50 15.20
N ARG A 116 17.17 -12.41 16.04
CA ARG A 116 17.51 -12.14 17.45
C ARG A 116 16.31 -11.69 18.26
N MET A 117 15.16 -12.28 17.92
CA MET A 117 13.87 -12.02 18.52
C MET A 117 13.85 -12.37 20.01
N ARG A 118 13.39 -11.41 20.81
CA ARG A 118 13.07 -11.57 22.24
C ARG A 118 11.60 -11.32 22.55
N ALA A 119 10.88 -10.67 21.64
CA ALA A 119 9.45 -10.49 21.74
C ALA A 119 8.82 -10.57 20.34
N ILE A 120 7.63 -11.16 20.24
CA ILE A 120 6.84 -11.18 19.01
C ILE A 120 5.45 -10.61 19.27
N VAL A 121 5.03 -9.65 18.44
CA VAL A 121 3.72 -9.00 18.50
C VAL A 121 2.91 -9.37 17.26
N ILE A 122 1.80 -10.08 17.44
CA ILE A 122 0.99 -10.67 16.36
C ILE A 122 -0.52 -10.60 16.63
N GLY A 123 -1.32 -10.69 15.57
CA GLY A 123 -2.77 -10.87 15.67
C GLY A 123 -3.17 -12.31 16.01
N ARG A 124 -4.40 -12.50 16.50
CA ARG A 124 -4.93 -13.82 16.90
C ARG A 124 -5.00 -14.85 15.77
N ASP A 125 -5.17 -14.39 14.54
CA ASP A 125 -5.31 -15.22 13.34
C ASP A 125 -3.97 -15.49 12.63
N PHE A 126 -2.85 -15.11 13.24
CA PHE A 126 -1.54 -15.29 12.64
C PHE A 126 -1.22 -16.78 12.40
N LYS A 127 -0.79 -17.08 11.17
CA LYS A 127 -0.36 -18.40 10.71
C LYS A 127 0.97 -18.30 9.97
N PHE A 128 1.82 -19.32 10.12
CA PHE A 128 3.14 -19.36 9.50
C PHE A 128 3.65 -20.80 9.31
N GLY A 129 4.84 -20.92 8.72
CA GLY A 129 5.45 -22.20 8.39
C GLY A 129 4.71 -22.95 7.28
N ASN A 130 5.24 -24.10 6.92
CA ASN A 130 4.74 -24.94 5.82
C ASN A 130 3.23 -25.19 5.98
N LYS A 131 2.46 -24.85 4.94
CA LYS A 131 0.99 -24.94 4.90
C LYS A 131 0.25 -24.21 6.03
N GLY A 132 0.88 -23.25 6.71
CA GLY A 132 0.27 -22.52 7.82
C GLY A 132 0.06 -23.38 9.08
N LEU A 133 0.89 -24.41 9.27
CA LEU A 133 0.82 -25.29 10.45
C LEU A 133 1.21 -24.58 11.75
N GLY A 134 2.01 -23.52 11.68
CA GLY A 134 2.36 -22.67 12.83
C GLY A 134 1.25 -21.68 13.14
N ASN A 135 1.01 -21.43 14.41
CA ASN A 135 -0.04 -20.54 14.91
C ASN A 135 0.42 -19.85 16.23
N VAL A 136 -0.46 -19.08 16.86
CA VAL A 136 -0.18 -18.39 18.13
C VAL A 136 0.16 -19.37 19.26
N GLU A 137 -0.57 -20.48 19.38
CA GLU A 137 -0.36 -21.51 20.41
C GLU A 137 1.03 -22.15 20.26
N PHE A 138 1.44 -22.49 19.03
CA PHE A 138 2.78 -22.99 18.74
C PHE A 138 3.87 -22.01 19.22
N LEU A 139 3.69 -20.70 19.01
CA LEU A 139 4.63 -19.69 19.50
C LEU A 139 4.65 -19.65 21.03
N GLN A 140 3.50 -19.79 21.68
CA GLN A 140 3.42 -19.79 23.14
C GLN A 140 4.09 -21.03 23.75
N ASP A 141 3.87 -22.20 23.17
CA ASP A 141 4.44 -23.48 23.65
C ASP A 141 5.97 -23.50 23.59
N HIS A 142 6.57 -22.81 22.61
CA HIS A 142 8.02 -22.77 22.40
C HIS A 142 8.69 -21.49 22.94
N ALA A 143 7.91 -20.56 23.51
CA ALA A 143 8.39 -19.27 24.01
C ALA A 143 9.46 -19.42 25.09
N HIS A 144 9.22 -20.31 26.06
CA HIS A 144 10.15 -20.57 27.16
C HIS A 144 11.44 -21.25 26.66
N GLU A 145 11.32 -22.25 25.80
CA GLU A 145 12.48 -22.98 25.25
C GLU A 145 13.44 -22.07 24.48
N PHE A 146 12.90 -21.15 23.67
CA PHE A 146 13.71 -20.28 22.81
C PHE A 146 13.93 -18.86 23.37
N GLY A 147 13.41 -18.56 24.57
CA GLY A 147 13.67 -17.32 25.28
C GLY A 147 13.09 -16.07 24.61
N TYR A 148 11.79 -16.13 24.26
CA TYR A 148 11.03 -14.98 23.78
C TYR A 148 9.66 -14.85 24.47
N GLU A 149 9.04 -13.68 24.38
CA GLU A 149 7.64 -13.45 24.80
C GLU A 149 6.69 -13.31 23.59
N VAL A 150 5.45 -13.77 23.74
CA VAL A 150 4.39 -13.63 22.73
C VAL A 150 3.36 -12.62 23.21
N ILE A 151 3.15 -11.55 22.44
CA ILE A 151 2.14 -10.53 22.67
C ILE A 151 1.08 -10.66 21.58
N VAL A 152 -0.15 -10.94 22.00
CA VAL A 152 -1.28 -11.10 21.11
C VAL A 152 -2.11 -9.82 21.13
N VAL A 153 -2.34 -9.24 19.95
CA VAL A 153 -3.14 -8.03 19.77
C VAL A 153 -4.50 -8.43 19.22
N ASP A 154 -5.56 -7.88 19.82
CA ASP A 154 -6.93 -8.04 19.34
C ASP A 154 -7.14 -7.30 18.02
N ASP A 155 -8.05 -7.82 17.21
CA ASP A 155 -8.43 -7.16 15.97
C ASP A 155 -9.12 -5.83 16.24
N GLU A 156 -8.73 -4.81 15.48
CA GLU A 156 -9.38 -3.53 15.48
C GLU A 156 -10.55 -3.55 14.47
N LEU A 157 -11.71 -3.08 14.91
CA LEU A 157 -12.91 -2.95 14.09
C LEU A 157 -13.06 -1.51 13.64
N GLY A 158 -13.48 -1.32 12.38
CA GLY A 158 -13.91 0.00 11.91
C GLY A 158 -15.28 0.36 12.48
N ASP A 159 -15.73 1.59 12.21
CA ASP A 159 -16.99 2.13 12.74
C ASP A 159 -18.23 1.28 12.36
N ASN A 160 -18.15 0.58 11.23
CA ASN A 160 -19.17 -0.35 10.76
C ASN A 160 -19.10 -1.76 11.41
N GLY A 161 -18.23 -1.95 12.41
CA GLY A 161 -17.99 -3.24 13.06
C GLY A 161 -17.21 -4.25 12.21
N ARG A 162 -16.76 -3.87 11.00
CA ARG A 162 -15.96 -4.72 10.12
C ARG A 162 -14.49 -4.65 10.50
N ARG A 163 -13.83 -5.80 10.57
CA ARG A 163 -12.38 -5.90 10.77
C ARG A 163 -11.62 -5.25 9.61
N ALA A 164 -10.61 -4.43 9.93
CA ALA A 164 -9.66 -3.93 8.93
C ALA A 164 -8.95 -5.07 8.20
N SER A 165 -8.96 -5.05 6.87
CA SER A 165 -8.21 -6.02 6.07
C SER A 165 -7.84 -5.44 4.72
N SER A 166 -6.75 -5.94 4.13
CA SER A 166 -6.39 -5.64 2.74
C SER A 166 -7.48 -6.06 1.75
N THR A 167 -8.28 -7.07 2.09
CA THR A 167 -9.45 -7.48 1.29
C THR A 167 -10.53 -6.42 1.26
N TRP A 168 -10.87 -5.83 2.41
CA TRP A 168 -11.84 -4.73 2.45
C TRP A 168 -11.35 -3.53 1.64
N VAL A 169 -10.07 -3.15 1.75
CA VAL A 169 -9.52 -2.05 0.94
C VAL A 169 -9.65 -2.36 -0.55
N ARG A 170 -9.29 -3.57 -0.99
CA ARG A 170 -9.44 -3.98 -2.40
C ARG A 170 -10.88 -3.88 -2.87
N GLU A 171 -11.83 -4.41 -2.10
CA GLU A 171 -13.27 -4.32 -2.42
C GLU A 171 -13.74 -2.88 -2.61
N CYS A 172 -13.28 -1.95 -1.76
CA CYS A 172 -13.60 -0.53 -1.91
C CYS A 172 -13.03 0.03 -3.22
N LEU A 173 -11.75 -0.23 -3.50
CA LEU A 173 -11.08 0.27 -4.70
C LEU A 173 -11.65 -0.35 -5.98
N ASP A 174 -12.05 -1.62 -5.95
CA ASP A 174 -12.69 -2.35 -7.06
C ASP A 174 -14.00 -1.70 -7.52
N ILE A 175 -14.73 -1.03 -6.62
CA ILE A 175 -15.95 -0.28 -6.96
C ILE A 175 -15.72 1.24 -7.05
N GLY A 176 -14.48 1.70 -6.84
CA GLY A 176 -14.10 3.11 -6.88
C GLY A 176 -14.45 3.90 -5.63
N ASP A 177 -14.75 3.22 -4.52
CA ASP A 177 -15.05 3.83 -3.22
C ASP A 177 -13.76 4.18 -2.46
N VAL A 178 -13.08 5.21 -2.95
CA VAL A 178 -11.79 5.66 -2.39
C VAL A 178 -11.93 6.31 -1.01
N GLU A 179 -13.14 6.73 -0.64
CA GLU A 179 -13.44 7.34 0.67
C GLU A 179 -13.47 6.27 1.76
N ASN A 180 -14.21 5.17 1.57
CA ASN A 180 -14.18 4.05 2.51
C ASN A 180 -12.78 3.38 2.54
N ALA A 181 -12.08 3.31 1.40
CA ALA A 181 -10.68 2.87 1.40
C ALA A 181 -9.82 3.78 2.30
N THR A 182 -10.03 5.10 2.24
CA THR A 182 -9.32 6.08 3.07
C THR A 182 -9.61 5.92 4.55
N GLU A 183 -10.84 5.60 4.95
CA GLU A 183 -11.19 5.31 6.35
C GLU A 183 -10.38 4.11 6.88
N VAL A 184 -10.31 3.03 6.10
CA VAL A 184 -9.58 1.81 6.47
C VAL A 184 -8.06 2.05 6.47
N LEU A 185 -7.58 2.81 5.49
CA LEU A 185 -6.16 3.11 5.31
C LEU A 185 -5.68 4.25 6.21
N GLY A 186 -6.57 5.06 6.77
CA GLY A 186 -6.27 6.34 7.42
C GLY A 186 -5.67 7.40 6.48
N ARG A 187 -5.41 7.10 5.22
CA ARG A 187 -4.76 7.99 4.26
C ARG A 187 -5.43 7.83 2.90
N TYR A 188 -5.23 8.79 2.03
CA TYR A 188 -5.62 8.63 0.64
C TYR A 188 -4.88 7.45 0.01
N HIS A 189 -5.62 6.63 -0.73
CA HIS A 189 -5.02 5.60 -1.55
C HIS A 189 -4.19 6.26 -2.65
N GLU A 190 -3.02 5.71 -2.96
CA GLU A 190 -2.11 6.29 -3.94
C GLU A 190 -1.62 5.25 -4.96
N VAL A 191 -1.40 5.72 -6.18
CA VAL A 191 -0.58 5.03 -7.18
C VAL A 191 0.67 5.87 -7.48
N ARG A 192 1.73 5.23 -7.94
CA ARG A 192 2.96 5.92 -8.38
C ARG A 192 3.29 5.50 -9.80
N GLY A 193 3.83 6.39 -10.60
CA GLY A 193 4.23 6.05 -11.96
C GLY A 193 5.03 7.17 -12.62
N THR A 194 5.73 6.82 -13.68
CA THR A 194 6.46 7.78 -14.51
C THR A 194 5.48 8.49 -15.43
N VAL A 195 5.59 9.82 -15.54
CA VAL A 195 4.75 10.58 -16.46
C VAL A 195 5.30 10.48 -17.88
N VAL A 196 4.44 10.10 -18.82
CA VAL A 196 4.76 10.00 -20.25
C VAL A 196 3.88 10.91 -21.10
N HIS A 197 4.30 11.11 -22.34
CA HIS A 197 3.46 11.78 -23.33
C HIS A 197 2.26 10.90 -23.70
N GLY A 198 1.05 11.31 -23.31
CA GLY A 198 -0.18 10.71 -23.80
C GLY A 198 -0.52 11.12 -25.24
N ALA A 199 -1.76 10.85 -25.66
CA ALA A 199 -2.25 11.13 -27.02
C ALA A 199 -2.32 12.63 -27.40
N LYS A 200 -1.80 13.54 -26.56
CA LYS A 200 -1.79 15.02 -26.71
C LYS A 200 -3.15 15.70 -26.91
N ARG A 201 -4.25 14.94 -26.99
CA ARG A 201 -5.63 15.42 -27.12
C ARG A 201 -6.04 16.40 -26.03
N GLY A 202 -5.73 16.12 -24.76
CA GLY A 202 -6.06 17.04 -23.66
C GLY A 202 -5.46 18.43 -23.84
N ARG A 203 -4.24 18.53 -24.37
CA ARG A 203 -3.56 19.81 -24.63
C ARG A 203 -4.27 20.64 -25.70
N GLU A 204 -4.78 19.99 -26.75
CA GLU A 204 -5.57 20.66 -27.80
C GLU A 204 -6.91 21.20 -27.26
N LEU A 205 -7.43 20.59 -26.19
CA LEU A 205 -8.68 20.96 -25.52
C LEU A 205 -8.49 21.94 -24.36
N GLY A 206 -7.27 22.39 -24.08
CA GLY A 206 -6.96 23.29 -22.95
C GLY A 206 -6.75 22.58 -21.61
N PHE A 207 -6.79 21.25 -21.56
CA PHE A 207 -6.62 20.42 -20.38
C PHE A 207 -5.39 19.51 -20.50
N PRO A 208 -4.16 20.02 -20.35
CA PRO A 208 -2.97 19.16 -20.35
C PRO A 208 -3.08 18.13 -19.21
N THR A 209 -2.81 16.85 -19.52
CA THR A 209 -2.85 15.75 -18.55
C THR A 209 -1.49 15.08 -18.40
N ALA A 210 -1.14 14.74 -17.17
CA ALA A 210 -0.07 13.81 -16.84
C ALA A 210 -0.59 12.39 -17.05
N ASN A 211 0.01 11.65 -17.98
CA ASN A 211 -0.36 10.26 -18.25
C ASN A 211 0.66 9.37 -17.55
N LEU A 212 0.23 8.45 -16.70
CA LEU A 212 1.15 7.52 -16.06
C LEU A 212 1.44 6.33 -16.96
N GLU A 213 2.72 5.99 -17.09
CA GLU A 213 3.18 4.84 -17.86
C GLU A 213 2.75 3.52 -17.18
N PRO A 214 2.00 2.65 -17.88
CA PRO A 214 1.49 1.41 -17.30
C PRO A 214 2.58 0.49 -16.75
N GLU A 215 3.74 0.43 -17.39
CA GLU A 215 4.86 -0.44 -17.03
C GLU A 215 5.55 -0.03 -15.73
N THR A 216 5.49 1.25 -15.37
CA THR A 216 6.09 1.78 -14.13
C THR A 216 5.07 2.00 -13.03
N LEU A 217 3.80 1.65 -13.29
CA LEU A 217 2.72 1.92 -12.37
C LEU A 217 2.76 0.99 -11.16
N GLU A 218 2.88 1.59 -9.98
CA GLU A 218 2.84 0.93 -8.68
C GLU A 218 1.52 1.23 -7.96
N GLY A 219 1.00 0.20 -7.29
CA GLY A 219 -0.21 0.29 -6.48
C GLY A 219 -1.48 -0.14 -7.21
N PHE A 220 -2.55 -0.33 -6.45
CA PHE A 220 -3.81 -0.80 -6.99
C PHE A 220 -4.57 0.34 -7.69
N ILE A 221 -4.90 0.20 -8.97
CA ILE A 221 -5.68 1.21 -9.69
C ILE A 221 -7.17 1.06 -9.36
N PRO A 222 -7.85 2.09 -8.82
CA PRO A 222 -9.29 2.06 -8.57
C PRO A 222 -10.14 1.74 -9.81
N ALA A 223 -11.44 1.53 -9.61
CA ALA A 223 -12.40 1.34 -10.69
C ALA A 223 -12.38 2.48 -11.73
N ASP A 224 -12.84 2.20 -12.95
CA ASP A 224 -12.95 3.22 -13.99
C ASP A 224 -13.89 4.36 -13.54
N GLY A 225 -13.44 5.60 -13.74
CA GLY A 225 -14.13 6.78 -13.24
C GLY A 225 -13.26 8.03 -13.22
N VAL A 226 -13.90 9.16 -12.90
CA VAL A 226 -13.20 10.42 -12.63
C VAL A 226 -13.21 10.67 -11.13
N TYR A 227 -12.05 11.06 -10.62
CA TYR A 227 -11.77 11.24 -9.21
C TYR A 227 -11.18 12.64 -8.97
N ALA A 228 -11.55 13.24 -7.85
CA ALA A 228 -10.80 14.36 -7.29
C ALA A 228 -9.64 13.81 -6.46
N GLY A 229 -8.47 14.43 -6.59
CA GLY A 229 -7.30 14.01 -5.84
C GLY A 229 -6.10 14.94 -5.97
N TRP A 230 -4.94 14.43 -5.59
CA TRP A 230 -3.70 15.17 -5.56
C TRP A 230 -2.64 14.52 -6.45
N VAL A 231 -1.89 15.32 -7.20
CA VAL A 231 -0.65 14.89 -7.85
C VAL A 231 0.51 15.47 -7.05
N HIS A 232 1.40 14.58 -6.60
CA HIS A 232 2.59 14.97 -5.84
C HIS A 232 3.81 14.96 -6.76
N ILE A 233 4.47 16.11 -6.87
CA ILE A 233 5.70 16.32 -7.65
C ILE A 233 6.77 16.73 -6.64
N GLY A 234 7.70 15.82 -6.35
CA GLY A 234 8.64 16.01 -5.25
C GLY A 234 7.91 16.19 -3.91
N ALA A 235 8.09 17.35 -3.28
CA ALA A 235 7.47 17.71 -2.01
C ALA A 235 6.12 18.43 -2.17
N ASP A 236 5.81 18.93 -3.36
CA ASP A 236 4.63 19.74 -3.61
C ASP A 236 3.43 18.86 -3.97
N ALA A 237 2.24 19.27 -3.52
CA ALA A 237 0.97 18.63 -3.82
C ALA A 237 0.09 19.59 -4.62
N HIS A 238 -0.42 19.12 -5.76
CA HIS A 238 -1.27 19.91 -6.64
C HIS A 238 -2.64 19.26 -6.81
N PRO A 239 -3.74 20.04 -6.73
CA PRO A 239 -5.08 19.50 -6.92
C PRO A 239 -5.23 19.00 -8.37
N ALA A 240 -5.89 17.87 -8.54
CA ALA A 240 -6.04 17.25 -9.86
C ALA A 240 -7.37 16.53 -10.03
N ALA A 241 -7.93 16.67 -11.24
CA ALA A 241 -9.00 15.81 -11.72
C ALA A 241 -8.36 14.60 -12.40
N ILE A 242 -8.60 13.39 -11.88
CA ILE A 242 -7.93 12.16 -12.28
C ILE A 242 -8.93 11.26 -12.99
N SER A 243 -8.64 10.90 -14.23
CA SER A 243 -9.42 9.97 -15.04
C SER A 243 -8.76 8.60 -15.06
N ILE A 244 -9.52 7.57 -14.72
CA ILE A 244 -9.14 6.16 -14.86
C ILE A 244 -10.04 5.51 -15.89
N GLY A 245 -9.46 4.99 -16.97
CA GLY A 245 -10.22 4.26 -17.98
C GLY A 245 -9.34 3.39 -18.85
N ASN A 246 -9.96 2.65 -19.76
CA ASN A 246 -9.27 1.82 -20.74
C ASN A 246 -9.23 2.52 -22.09
N ASN A 247 -8.07 2.54 -22.74
CA ASN A 247 -7.97 2.88 -24.16
C ASN A 247 -7.97 1.58 -24.97
N PRO A 248 -9.03 1.26 -25.75
CA PRO A 248 -9.15 -0.02 -26.44
C PRO A 248 -8.23 -0.17 -27.68
N THR A 249 -7.18 0.64 -27.82
CA THR A 249 -6.33 0.67 -29.02
C THR A 249 -5.18 -0.34 -29.07
N PHE A 250 -4.88 -1.09 -28.00
CA PHE A 250 -3.89 -2.16 -28.04
C PHE A 250 -4.54 -3.53 -27.82
N GLU A 251 -4.45 -4.40 -28.83
CA GLU A 251 -4.86 -5.80 -28.72
C GLU A 251 -3.98 -6.52 -27.69
N GLY A 252 -4.61 -7.16 -26.69
CA GLY A 252 -3.97 -8.15 -25.83
C GLY A 252 -4.32 -8.04 -24.34
N VAL A 253 -4.33 -6.83 -23.77
CA VAL A 253 -4.78 -6.56 -22.38
C VAL A 253 -5.24 -5.10 -22.32
N PRO A 254 -6.48 -4.78 -21.88
CA PRO A 254 -6.84 -3.41 -21.56
C PRO A 254 -6.02 -2.98 -20.34
N GLN A 255 -4.95 -2.21 -20.56
CA GLN A 255 -4.25 -1.55 -19.47
C GLN A 255 -5.08 -0.34 -19.06
N LYS A 256 -5.46 -0.29 -17.78
CA LYS A 256 -6.07 0.90 -17.18
C LYS A 256 -5.07 2.04 -17.28
N GLN A 257 -5.49 3.15 -17.87
CA GLN A 257 -4.72 4.39 -17.95
C GLN A 257 -5.13 5.31 -16.82
N VAL A 258 -4.13 5.92 -16.16
CA VAL A 258 -4.33 6.94 -15.14
C VAL A 258 -3.88 8.27 -15.75
N GLU A 259 -4.83 9.16 -15.97
CA GLU A 259 -4.58 10.50 -16.51
C GLU A 259 -4.96 11.56 -15.48
N ALA A 260 -4.03 12.42 -15.09
CA ALA A 260 -4.28 13.48 -14.12
C ALA A 260 -4.19 14.86 -14.77
N HIS A 261 -5.29 15.61 -14.74
CA HIS A 261 -5.29 17.03 -15.08
C HIS A 261 -4.96 17.85 -13.84
N ILE A 262 -3.76 18.42 -13.79
CA ILE A 262 -3.31 19.25 -12.68
C ILE A 262 -3.93 20.64 -12.80
N ILE A 263 -4.66 21.05 -11.78
CA ILE A 263 -5.48 22.27 -11.78
C ILE A 263 -4.61 23.48 -11.43
N ASP A 264 -4.84 24.59 -12.13
CA ASP A 264 -4.22 25.91 -11.89
C ASP A 264 -2.67 25.91 -12.01
N VAL A 265 -2.11 24.91 -12.70
CA VAL A 265 -0.67 24.77 -12.95
C VAL A 265 -0.38 24.84 -14.44
N THR A 266 0.44 25.81 -14.85
CA THR A 266 0.88 25.97 -16.24
C THR A 266 2.40 25.93 -16.35
N GLY A 267 2.92 25.22 -17.35
CA GLY A 267 4.35 25.29 -17.71
C GLY A 267 5.29 24.41 -16.88
N ILE A 268 4.77 23.53 -16.01
CA ILE A 268 5.60 22.52 -15.35
C ILE A 268 5.82 21.36 -16.34
N ASP A 269 7.09 21.09 -16.66
CA ASP A 269 7.49 19.89 -17.37
C ASP A 269 7.81 18.78 -16.36
N ILE A 270 6.94 17.77 -16.32
CA ILE A 270 7.08 16.59 -15.46
C ILE A 270 7.29 15.32 -16.27
N TYR A 271 7.54 15.41 -17.58
CA TYR A 271 7.75 14.22 -18.40
C TYR A 271 9.01 13.48 -17.96
N GLY A 272 8.90 12.17 -17.77
CA GLY A 272 9.98 11.33 -17.24
C GLY A 272 10.12 11.36 -15.71
N GLU A 273 9.40 12.26 -15.02
CA GLU A 273 9.39 12.31 -13.56
C GLU A 273 8.47 11.23 -12.98
N GLN A 274 8.89 10.66 -11.86
CA GLN A 274 8.05 9.78 -11.06
C GLN A 274 7.15 10.63 -10.16
N VAL A 275 5.83 10.48 -10.30
CA VAL A 275 4.84 11.21 -9.50
C VAL A 275 4.01 10.25 -8.66
N ARG A 276 3.38 10.79 -7.61
CA ARG A 276 2.36 10.05 -6.84
C ARG A 276 1.00 10.68 -7.09
N VAL A 277 -0.02 9.85 -7.26
CA VAL A 277 -1.41 10.28 -7.48
C VAL A 277 -2.28 9.71 -6.39
N SER A 278 -2.84 10.60 -5.56
CA SER A 278 -3.65 10.28 -4.39
C SER A 278 -5.12 10.51 -4.69
N PHE A 279 -5.99 9.56 -4.35
CA PHE A 279 -7.42 9.62 -4.64
C PHE A 279 -8.22 10.03 -3.40
N VAL A 280 -8.96 11.15 -3.50
CA VAL A 280 -9.74 11.72 -2.38
C VAL A 280 -11.20 11.32 -2.48
N ARG A 281 -11.81 11.53 -3.65
CA ARG A 281 -13.24 11.26 -3.88
C ARG A 281 -13.50 10.84 -5.31
N ARG A 282 -14.44 9.91 -5.52
CA ARG A 282 -14.96 9.61 -6.86
C ARG A 282 -16.04 10.62 -7.24
N LEU A 283 -15.86 11.33 -8.35
CA LEU A 283 -16.83 12.28 -8.88
C LEU A 283 -17.92 11.57 -9.68
N ARG A 284 -17.50 10.64 -10.55
CA ARG A 284 -18.41 9.91 -11.43
C ARG A 284 -17.78 8.66 -12.04
N GLY A 285 -18.62 7.82 -12.64
CA GLY A 285 -18.17 6.77 -13.57
C GLY A 285 -17.71 7.31 -14.93
N MET A 286 -17.18 6.42 -15.76
CA MET A 286 -16.87 6.71 -17.16
C MET A 286 -18.16 6.92 -17.97
N LYS A 287 -18.13 7.92 -18.87
CA LYS A 287 -19.24 8.29 -19.74
C LYS A 287 -18.72 8.52 -21.16
N LYS A 288 -19.46 8.05 -22.16
CA LYS A 288 -19.25 8.43 -23.57
C LYS A 288 -19.97 9.75 -23.85
N PHE A 289 -19.34 10.62 -24.64
CA PHE A 289 -19.91 11.90 -25.04
C PHE A 289 -20.20 11.90 -26.53
N ASP A 290 -21.35 12.46 -26.90
CA ASP A 290 -21.84 12.50 -28.28
C ASP A 290 -21.25 13.68 -29.09
N SER A 291 -20.56 14.61 -28.41
CA SER A 291 -19.85 15.74 -29.04
C SER A 291 -18.62 16.15 -28.24
N LEU A 292 -17.72 16.87 -28.90
CA LEU A 292 -16.53 17.44 -28.26
C LEU A 292 -16.89 18.50 -27.21
N ASP A 293 -17.85 19.37 -27.52
CA ASP A 293 -18.31 20.41 -26.60
C ASP A 293 -18.88 19.81 -25.30
N ALA A 294 -19.67 18.74 -25.42
CA ALA A 294 -20.22 18.04 -24.24
C ALA A 294 -19.13 17.40 -23.36
N LEU A 295 -18.02 16.94 -23.98
CA LEU A 295 -16.86 16.46 -23.24
C LEU A 295 -16.16 17.61 -22.51
N ILE A 296 -15.89 18.73 -23.19
CA ILE A 296 -15.25 19.92 -22.61
C ILE A 296 -16.07 20.46 -21.44
N ASP A 297 -17.38 20.66 -21.62
CA ASP A 297 -18.28 21.15 -20.59
C ASP A 297 -18.23 20.25 -19.35
N ARG A 298 -18.22 18.92 -19.55
CA ARG A 298 -18.14 18.00 -18.42
C ARG A 298 -16.78 18.02 -17.75
N MET A 299 -15.69 18.12 -18.50
CA MET A 299 -14.34 18.24 -17.94
C MET A 299 -14.20 19.50 -17.09
N GLN A 300 -14.77 20.63 -17.53
CA GLN A 300 -14.79 21.87 -16.77
C GLN A 300 -15.55 21.69 -15.44
N LEU A 301 -16.72 21.03 -15.47
CA LEU A 301 -17.46 20.69 -14.24
C LEU A 301 -16.66 19.78 -13.31
N ASP A 302 -15.98 18.76 -13.83
CA ASP A 302 -15.13 17.87 -13.03
C ASP A 302 -13.99 18.64 -12.33
N VAL A 303 -13.39 19.62 -13.02
CA VAL A 303 -12.37 20.52 -12.46
C VAL A 303 -12.94 21.44 -11.38
N ASP A 304 -14.11 22.02 -11.61
CA ASP A 304 -14.73 22.93 -10.65
C ASP A 304 -15.21 22.18 -9.38
N GLU A 305 -15.78 20.99 -9.54
CA GLU A 305 -16.09 20.07 -8.44
C GLU A 305 -14.84 19.71 -7.65
N THR A 306 -13.75 19.32 -8.33
CA THR A 306 -12.46 19.01 -7.70
C THR A 306 -11.94 20.19 -6.91
N ARG A 307 -11.95 21.41 -7.49
CA ARG A 307 -11.46 22.62 -6.83
C ARG A 307 -12.25 22.89 -5.55
N LEU A 308 -13.59 22.81 -5.61
CA LEU A 308 -14.44 23.03 -4.44
C LEU A 308 -14.18 21.99 -3.35
N LEU A 309 -14.02 20.72 -3.73
CA LEU A 309 -13.78 19.62 -2.80
C LEU A 309 -12.45 19.75 -2.05
N LEU A 310 -11.40 20.17 -2.75
CA LEU A 310 -10.05 20.22 -2.20
C LEU A 310 -9.70 21.55 -1.51
N GLN A 311 -10.52 22.60 -1.65
CA GLN A 311 -10.32 23.89 -0.97
C GLN A 311 -10.25 23.79 0.56
N GLY A 312 -10.99 22.86 1.17
CA GLY A 312 -10.97 22.60 2.60
C GLY A 312 -9.99 21.50 3.03
N ASP A 313 -9.42 20.78 2.07
CA ASP A 313 -8.52 19.65 2.28
C ASP A 313 -7.06 20.16 2.25
N GLN A 314 -6.71 21.07 3.18
CA GLN A 314 -5.32 21.53 3.30
C GLN A 314 -4.37 20.45 3.82
N ASN A 315 -4.94 19.40 4.40
CA ASN A 315 -4.24 18.19 4.75
C ASN A 315 -4.42 17.22 3.60
N ASP A 316 -3.46 17.19 2.67
CA ASP A 316 -3.04 15.88 2.16
C ASP A 316 -3.04 14.97 3.39
N ARG A 317 -4.01 14.04 3.50
CA ARG A 317 -4.11 13.16 4.67
C ARG A 317 -2.80 12.40 4.87
N GLY A 318 -1.91 12.47 3.87
CA GLY A 318 -0.51 12.23 4.04
C GLY A 318 -0.29 10.75 4.21
N ILE A 319 0.93 10.34 3.98
CA ILE A 319 1.33 9.02 4.43
C ILE A 319 1.82 9.27 5.86
N TRP A 320 1.03 8.87 6.87
CA TRP A 320 1.38 8.92 8.30
C TRP A 320 2.86 8.65 8.56
#